data_AF-A0A2E5WNM1-F1
#
_entry.id   AF-A0A2E5WNM1-F1
#
_cell.length_a   1.000
_cell.length_b   1.000
_cell.length_c   1.000
_cell.angle_alpha   90.00
_cell.angle_beta   90.00
_cell.angle_gamma   90.00
#
_symmetry.space_group_name_H-M   'P 1'
#
loop_
_entity.id
_entity.type
_entity.pdbx_description
1 polymer ?
#
loop_
_entity_poly.entity_id
_entity_poly.type
_entity_poly.pdbx_seq_one_letter_code
_entity_poly.pdbx_strand_id
1 'polypeptide(L)'
;PQAPMQPQAPMQPQAPMQPQAPMQPQVSPQVFHQSEPQPISGQDTQEKKEQKPAANFRIGDHVKITDAVKIPANELQFNEKEFLTLLAASVSLKKHEKLDIINRIPKLKQFQINELMRIFKSESDKFAELPKEHTPYLQKLVKEKQAEWESIEDQFMMEGAKDSEKDQADEIRKQLGL
;
A
#
# COMPACT_ATOMS: atom_id res chain seq x y z
N PRO A 1 -11.89 -76.00 -30.45
CA PRO A 1 -10.98 -75.64 -29.33
C PRO A 1 -10.41 -74.23 -29.52
N GLN A 2 -11.00 -73.24 -28.86
CA GLN A 2 -10.35 -71.95 -28.61
C GLN A 2 -10.73 -71.52 -27.19
N ALA A 3 -9.72 -71.36 -26.34
CA ALA A 3 -9.85 -70.88 -24.97
C ALA A 3 -9.94 -69.35 -24.96
N PRO A 4 -10.69 -68.74 -24.02
CA PRO A 4 -10.80 -67.30 -23.93
C PRO A 4 -9.50 -66.67 -23.40
N MET A 5 -9.06 -65.60 -24.06
CA MET A 5 -7.92 -64.78 -23.65
C MET A 5 -8.23 -64.05 -22.34
N GLN A 6 -7.31 -64.12 -21.37
CA GLN A 6 -7.39 -63.31 -20.16
C GLN A 6 -6.87 -61.88 -20.43
N PRO A 7 -7.48 -60.83 -19.84
CA PRO A 7 -6.95 -59.48 -19.91
C PRO A 7 -5.72 -59.34 -19.00
N GLN A 8 -4.64 -58.75 -19.54
CA GLN A 8 -3.45 -58.39 -18.76
C GLN A 8 -3.78 -57.29 -17.74
N ALA A 9 -3.29 -57.46 -16.52
CA ALA A 9 -3.39 -56.47 -15.44
C ALA A 9 -2.54 -55.22 -15.76
N PRO A 10 -2.99 -54.02 -15.35
CA PRO A 10 -2.24 -52.79 -15.57
C PRO A 10 -0.95 -52.77 -14.73
N MET A 11 0.15 -52.35 -15.38
CA MET A 11 1.41 -52.05 -14.72
C MET A 11 1.23 -50.95 -13.68
N GLN A 12 1.70 -51.17 -12.46
CA GLN A 12 1.72 -50.13 -11.44
C GLN A 12 2.79 -49.07 -11.77
N PRO A 13 2.50 -47.77 -11.63
CA PRO A 13 3.54 -46.75 -11.69
C PRO A 13 4.43 -46.84 -10.45
N GLN A 14 5.74 -46.91 -10.67
CA GLN A 14 6.74 -46.84 -9.61
C GLN A 14 6.63 -45.52 -8.86
N ALA A 15 6.66 -45.58 -7.53
CA ALA A 15 6.72 -44.41 -6.67
C ALA A 15 8.02 -43.61 -6.87
N PRO A 16 7.99 -42.27 -6.84
CA PRO A 16 9.20 -41.46 -6.92
C PRO A 16 10.09 -41.70 -5.70
N MET A 17 11.39 -41.86 -5.95
CA MET A 17 12.43 -41.96 -4.93
C MET A 17 12.43 -40.69 -4.06
N GLN A 18 12.45 -40.87 -2.74
CA GLN A 18 12.64 -39.75 -1.81
C GLN A 18 14.10 -39.26 -1.87
N PRO A 19 14.35 -37.94 -1.79
CA PRO A 19 15.70 -37.43 -1.64
C PRO A 19 16.24 -37.78 -0.24
N GLN A 20 17.45 -38.34 -0.20
CA GLN A 20 18.17 -38.63 1.04
C GLN A 20 18.48 -37.33 1.79
N ALA A 21 18.16 -37.30 3.08
CA ALA A 21 18.52 -36.23 3.99
C ALA A 21 20.05 -36.20 4.22
N PRO A 22 20.68 -35.02 4.34
CA PRO A 22 22.11 -34.93 4.64
C PRO A 22 22.43 -35.47 6.04
N MET A 23 23.54 -36.20 6.12
CA MET A 23 24.08 -36.82 7.32
C MET A 23 24.25 -35.80 8.45
N GLN A 24 23.72 -36.10 9.64
CA GLN A 24 24.07 -35.37 10.87
C GLN A 24 25.41 -35.88 11.40
N PRO A 25 26.31 -35.01 11.90
CA PRO A 25 27.51 -35.44 12.58
C PRO A 25 27.15 -36.01 13.96
N GLN A 26 27.49 -37.27 14.15
CA GLN A 26 27.37 -38.04 15.38
C GLN A 26 28.30 -37.43 16.45
N VAL A 27 27.72 -36.82 17.50
CA VAL A 27 28.47 -36.41 18.70
C VAL A 27 28.37 -37.50 19.77
N SER A 28 29.52 -38.03 20.18
CA SER A 28 29.65 -39.01 21.25
C SER A 28 29.30 -38.39 22.61
N PRO A 29 28.65 -39.12 23.54
CA PRO A 29 28.43 -38.63 24.90
C PRO A 29 29.64 -39.01 25.76
N GLN A 30 30.42 -38.02 26.21
CA GLN A 30 31.25 -38.16 27.40
C GLN A 30 30.80 -37.19 28.49
N VAL A 31 30.81 -37.75 29.69
CA VAL A 31 30.16 -37.39 30.93
C VAL A 31 30.89 -36.29 31.71
N PHE A 32 30.09 -35.38 32.29
CA PHE A 32 30.23 -34.63 33.55
C PHE A 32 31.51 -33.82 33.83
N HIS A 33 31.35 -32.55 34.25
CA HIS A 33 31.56 -32.13 35.64
C HIS A 33 30.83 -30.80 35.95
N GLN A 34 30.32 -30.77 37.18
CA GLN A 34 29.46 -29.81 37.87
C GLN A 34 30.26 -28.59 38.37
N SER A 35 29.70 -27.37 38.33
CA SER A 35 29.92 -26.26 39.30
C SER A 35 29.01 -25.04 39.00
N GLU A 36 28.13 -24.73 39.96
CA GLU A 36 27.46 -23.45 40.28
C GLU A 36 26.55 -22.68 39.29
N PRO A 37 25.35 -22.21 39.74
CA PRO A 37 24.52 -21.27 38.99
C PRO A 37 24.96 -19.83 39.28
N GLN A 38 25.58 -19.16 38.30
CA GLN A 38 25.69 -17.70 38.32
C GLN A 38 24.45 -17.10 37.62
N PRO A 39 23.82 -16.05 38.19
CA PRO A 39 22.76 -15.34 37.49
C PRO A 39 23.39 -14.52 36.36
N ILE A 40 23.31 -15.03 35.13
CA ILE A 40 23.72 -14.28 33.94
C ILE A 40 22.65 -13.23 33.67
N SER A 41 22.84 -12.07 34.30
CA SER A 41 22.21 -10.82 33.90
C SER A 41 22.70 -10.48 32.49
N GLY A 42 21.75 -10.33 31.57
CA GLY A 42 21.92 -9.54 30.35
C GLY A 42 22.81 -10.15 29.27
N GLN A 43 22.20 -10.92 28.37
CA GLN A 43 22.52 -10.78 26.95
C GLN A 43 21.26 -11.10 26.15
N ASP A 44 20.35 -10.13 26.16
CA ASP A 44 19.51 -9.84 25.01
C ASP A 44 20.48 -9.70 23.83
N THR A 45 20.57 -10.73 22.99
CA THR A 45 21.24 -10.66 21.69
C THR A 45 20.41 -9.69 20.85
N GLN A 46 20.54 -8.39 21.13
CA GLN A 46 20.23 -7.35 20.18
C GLN A 46 21.22 -7.55 19.05
N GLU A 47 20.78 -8.34 18.08
CA GLU A 47 21.23 -8.25 16.71
C GLU A 47 21.13 -6.76 16.35
N LYS A 48 22.24 -6.04 16.53
CA LYS A 48 22.44 -4.67 16.12
C LYS A 48 22.41 -4.70 14.61
N LYS A 49 21.20 -4.78 14.03
CA LYS A 49 20.96 -4.42 12.65
C LYS A 49 21.60 -3.05 12.50
N GLU A 50 22.64 -3.00 11.69
CA GLU A 50 23.28 -1.78 11.26
C GLU A 50 22.18 -0.93 10.61
N GLN A 51 21.55 -0.06 11.40
CA GLN A 51 20.45 0.79 10.95
C GLN A 51 21.07 1.81 10.01
N LYS A 52 21.08 1.47 8.72
CA LYS A 52 21.40 2.43 7.66
C LYS A 52 20.56 3.68 7.91
N PRO A 53 21.14 4.88 7.72
CA PRO A 53 20.43 6.12 8.02
C PRO A 53 19.13 6.17 7.22
N ALA A 54 18.02 6.42 7.94
CA ALA A 54 16.71 6.58 7.33
C ALA A 54 16.71 7.77 6.36
N ALA A 55 15.97 7.62 5.26
CA ALA A 55 15.80 8.62 4.23
C ALA A 55 15.10 9.87 4.79
N ASN A 56 14.23 9.68 5.79
CA ASN A 56 13.34 10.71 6.32
C ASN A 56 12.55 11.40 5.19
N PHE A 57 12.25 10.64 4.14
CA PHE A 57 11.65 11.12 2.91
C PHE A 57 10.15 10.85 2.93
N ARG A 58 9.34 11.91 2.99
CA ARG A 58 7.88 11.83 2.97
C ARG A 58 7.36 12.26 1.61
N ILE A 59 6.69 11.35 0.90
CA ILE A 59 6.17 11.62 -0.45
C ILE A 59 5.26 12.86 -0.45
N GLY A 60 4.40 13.01 0.57
CA GLY A 60 3.47 14.15 0.68
C GLY A 60 4.12 15.52 0.85
N ASP A 61 5.37 15.61 1.31
CA ASP A 61 6.10 16.88 1.37
C ASP A 61 6.53 17.38 -0.03
N HIS A 62 6.64 16.44 -0.98
CA HIS A 62 7.15 16.71 -2.32
C HIS A 62 6.06 16.72 -3.39
N VAL A 63 4.82 16.33 -3.06
CA VAL A 63 3.67 16.42 -3.95
C VAL A 63 3.03 17.79 -3.81
N LYS A 64 2.87 18.49 -4.94
CA LYS A 64 2.20 19.78 -5.05
C LYS A 64 0.70 19.56 -5.23
N ILE A 65 -0.07 20.19 -4.35
CA ILE A 65 -1.53 20.22 -4.38
C ILE A 65 -1.96 21.62 -4.76
N THR A 66 -2.88 21.74 -5.71
CA THR A 66 -3.58 22.99 -6.02
C THR A 66 -5.00 22.96 -5.47
N ASP A 67 -5.66 24.11 -5.42
CA ASP A 67 -7.08 24.22 -5.03
C ASP A 67 -8.07 23.77 -6.13
N ALA A 68 -7.59 23.10 -7.19
CA ALA A 68 -8.44 22.60 -8.27
C ALA A 68 -9.38 21.48 -7.82
N VAL A 69 -8.93 20.59 -6.91
CA VAL A 69 -9.77 19.52 -6.35
C VAL A 69 -10.53 20.05 -5.15
N LYS A 70 -11.86 20.11 -5.28
CA LYS A 70 -12.75 20.52 -4.19
C LYS A 70 -13.37 19.30 -3.52
N ILE A 71 -13.35 19.28 -2.19
CA ILE A 71 -14.08 18.29 -1.41
C ILE A 71 -15.57 18.67 -1.39
N PRO A 72 -16.49 17.72 -1.64
CA PRO A 72 -17.93 17.99 -1.55
C PRO A 72 -18.33 18.42 -0.14
N ALA A 73 -19.36 19.28 -0.05
CA ALA A 73 -19.90 19.75 1.23
C ALA A 73 -20.21 18.57 2.18
N ASN A 74 -19.69 18.64 3.40
CA ASN A 74 -19.78 17.58 4.40
C ASN A 74 -19.76 18.16 5.83
N GLU A 75 -20.18 17.37 6.80
CA GLU A 75 -20.25 17.75 8.22
C GLU A 75 -19.05 17.26 9.04
N LEU A 76 -18.01 16.73 8.38
CA LEU A 76 -16.87 16.12 9.04
C LEU A 76 -15.84 17.17 9.46
N GLN A 77 -15.16 16.90 10.58
CA GLN A 77 -14.12 17.78 11.10
C GLN A 77 -12.75 17.17 10.83
N PHE A 78 -12.08 17.64 9.78
CA PHE A 78 -10.71 17.26 9.43
C PHE A 78 -10.02 18.38 8.66
N ASN A 79 -8.69 18.34 8.61
CA ASN A 79 -7.93 19.28 7.79
C ASN A 79 -7.98 18.82 6.33
N GLU A 80 -8.83 19.47 5.53
CA GLU A 80 -9.04 19.16 4.11
C GLU A 80 -7.76 19.20 3.30
N LYS A 81 -6.93 20.23 3.50
CA LYS A 81 -5.65 20.36 2.79
C LYS A 81 -4.69 19.23 3.15
N GLU A 82 -4.56 18.92 4.44
CA GLU A 82 -3.73 17.80 4.90
C GLU A 82 -4.24 16.47 4.34
N PHE A 83 -5.56 16.25 4.35
CA PHE A 83 -6.16 15.05 3.79
C PHE A 83 -5.89 14.93 2.29
N LEU A 84 -6.04 15.99 1.51
CA LEU A 84 -5.75 15.99 0.07
C LEU A 84 -4.26 15.76 -0.20
N THR A 85 -3.36 16.36 0.58
CA THR A 85 -1.92 16.09 0.48
C THR A 85 -1.60 14.62 0.73
N LEU A 86 -2.16 14.04 1.80
CA LEU A 86 -1.98 12.62 2.13
C LEU A 86 -2.59 11.70 1.07
N LEU A 87 -3.77 12.04 0.56
CA LEU A 87 -4.46 11.28 -0.48
C LEU A 87 -3.69 11.30 -1.80
N ALA A 88 -3.17 12.45 -2.21
CA ALA A 88 -2.36 12.59 -3.41
C ALA A 88 -1.06 11.79 -3.31
N ALA A 89 -0.42 11.84 -2.14
CA ALA A 89 0.80 11.10 -1.83
C ALA A 89 0.59 9.59 -1.67
N SER A 90 -0.65 9.14 -1.47
CA SER A 90 -0.98 7.73 -1.27
C SER A 90 -0.53 6.87 -2.45
N VAL A 91 0.24 5.84 -2.14
CA VAL A 91 0.77 4.87 -3.09
C VAL A 91 -0.14 3.66 -3.21
N SER A 92 -0.87 3.33 -2.15
CA SER A 92 -1.83 2.20 -2.14
C SER A 92 -3.06 2.44 -2.99
N LEU A 93 -3.38 3.70 -3.32
CA LEU A 93 -4.59 4.07 -4.07
C LEU A 93 -4.26 4.43 -5.52
N LYS A 94 -5.07 3.92 -6.44
CA LYS A 94 -5.08 4.33 -7.86
C LYS A 94 -5.92 5.60 -8.04
N LYS A 95 -5.71 6.30 -9.16
CA LYS A 95 -6.50 7.47 -9.58
C LYS A 95 -8.00 7.37 -9.27
N HIS A 96 -8.67 6.31 -9.73
CA HIS A 96 -10.12 6.17 -9.56
C HIS A 96 -10.54 5.95 -8.10
N GLU A 97 -9.71 5.30 -7.28
CA GLU A 97 -9.98 5.11 -5.85
C GLU A 97 -9.85 6.43 -5.10
N LYS A 98 -8.87 7.27 -5.47
CA LYS A 98 -8.73 8.62 -4.92
C LYS A 98 -9.97 9.47 -5.24
N LEU A 99 -10.44 9.43 -6.49
CA LEU A 99 -11.67 10.08 -6.92
C LEU A 99 -12.90 9.56 -6.16
N ASP A 100 -13.04 8.24 -6.05
CA ASP A 100 -14.16 7.61 -5.36
C ASP A 100 -14.18 7.96 -3.86
N ILE A 101 -13.01 8.03 -3.20
CA ILE A 101 -12.87 8.50 -1.83
C ILE A 101 -13.37 9.94 -1.69
N ILE A 102 -12.90 10.87 -2.55
CA ILE A 102 -13.32 12.28 -2.51
C ILE A 102 -14.85 12.40 -2.64
N ASN A 103 -15.43 11.69 -3.60
CA ASN A 103 -16.88 11.70 -3.84
C ASN A 103 -17.68 11.05 -2.70
N ARG A 104 -17.07 10.14 -1.94
CA ARG A 104 -17.72 9.45 -0.81
C ARG A 104 -17.60 10.19 0.51
N ILE A 105 -16.72 11.20 0.65
CA ILE A 105 -16.57 12.02 1.86
C ILE A 105 -17.92 12.41 2.51
N PRO A 106 -18.93 12.95 1.81
CA PRO A 106 -20.21 13.32 2.44
C PRO A 106 -21.01 12.14 3.01
N LYS A 107 -20.66 10.91 2.61
CA LYS A 107 -21.28 9.67 3.09
C LYS A 107 -20.43 8.96 4.15
N LEU A 108 -19.24 9.47 4.46
CA LEU A 108 -18.37 8.92 5.49
C LEU A 108 -18.78 9.42 6.88
N LYS A 109 -18.47 8.60 7.88
CA LYS A 109 -18.54 8.98 9.29
C LYS A 109 -17.19 9.53 9.75
N GLN A 110 -17.18 10.32 10.82
CA GLN A 110 -15.94 10.89 11.38
C GLN A 110 -14.86 9.85 11.67
N PHE A 111 -15.24 8.67 12.19
CA PHE A 111 -14.25 7.62 12.45
C PHE A 111 -13.60 7.09 11.16
N GLN A 112 -14.33 7.08 10.04
CA GLN A 112 -13.83 6.56 8.76
C GLN A 112 -12.82 7.51 8.15
N ILE A 113 -13.10 8.82 8.14
CA ILE A 113 -12.14 9.82 7.66
C ILE A 113 -10.89 9.85 8.53
N ASN A 114 -11.04 9.73 9.85
CA ASN A 114 -9.92 9.64 10.78
C ASN A 114 -9.05 8.41 10.51
N GLU A 115 -9.67 7.26 10.23
CA GLU A 115 -8.93 6.04 9.92
C GLU A 115 -8.21 6.14 8.57
N LEU A 116 -8.83 6.73 7.54
CA LEU A 116 -8.16 7.01 6.27
C LEU A 116 -6.93 7.90 6.48
N MET A 117 -7.06 8.99 7.23
CA MET A 117 -5.93 9.86 7.57
C MET A 117 -4.83 9.10 8.32
N ARG A 118 -5.19 8.24 9.28
CA ARG A 118 -4.24 7.41 10.02
C ARG A 118 -3.50 6.45 9.09
N ILE A 119 -4.20 5.78 8.19
CA ILE A 119 -3.63 4.85 7.21
C ILE A 119 -2.63 5.60 6.31
N PHE A 120 -3.01 6.76 5.76
CA PHE A 120 -2.13 7.52 4.88
C PHE A 120 -0.91 8.11 5.61
N LYS A 121 -1.06 8.56 6.86
CA LYS A 121 0.07 8.99 7.69
C LYS A 121 1.04 7.84 7.94
N SER A 122 0.52 6.69 8.37
CA SER A 122 1.34 5.49 8.58
C SER A 122 2.05 5.04 7.30
N GLU A 123 1.39 5.15 6.15
CA GLU A 123 2.01 4.89 4.86
C GLU A 123 3.18 5.86 4.59
N SER A 124 2.96 7.16 4.83
CA SER A 124 3.99 8.20 4.67
C SER A 124 5.20 7.96 5.58
N ASP A 125 4.96 7.59 6.83
CA ASP A 125 6.03 7.30 7.80
C ASP A 125 6.86 6.07 7.39
N LYS A 126 6.22 5.02 6.85
CA LYS A 126 6.95 3.84 6.34
C LYS A 126 7.97 4.19 5.25
N PHE A 127 7.66 5.16 4.39
CA PHE A 127 8.61 5.64 3.39
C PHE A 127 9.74 6.48 3.99
N ALA A 128 9.45 7.22 5.05
CA ALA A 128 10.45 7.99 5.78
C ALA A 128 11.47 7.09 6.50
N GLU A 129 11.03 5.91 6.96
CA GLU A 129 11.86 4.90 7.61
C GLU A 129 12.77 4.12 6.62
N LEU A 130 12.55 4.22 5.31
CA LEU A 130 13.37 3.49 4.34
C LEU A 130 14.82 3.99 4.34
N PRO A 131 15.81 3.13 4.05
CA PRO A 131 17.20 3.56 3.90
C PRO A 131 17.37 4.64 2.83
N LYS A 132 18.32 5.57 3.04
CA LYS A 132 18.68 6.63 2.08
C LYS A 132 19.02 6.13 0.67
N GLU A 133 19.43 4.88 0.51
CA GLU A 133 19.67 4.26 -0.80
C GLU A 133 18.41 4.20 -1.67
N HIS A 134 17.22 4.22 -1.06
CA HIS A 134 15.94 4.22 -1.78
C HIS A 134 15.45 5.62 -2.18
N THR A 135 16.10 6.70 -1.73
CA THR A 135 15.73 8.08 -2.09
C THR A 135 15.54 8.31 -3.60
N PRO A 136 16.42 7.86 -4.54
CA PRO A 136 16.18 8.06 -5.97
C PRO A 136 14.89 7.35 -6.46
N TYR A 137 14.56 6.19 -5.90
CA TYR A 137 13.30 5.50 -6.20
C TYR A 137 12.10 6.27 -5.65
N LEU A 138 12.20 6.79 -4.43
CA LEU A 138 11.15 7.61 -3.82
C LEU A 138 10.90 8.91 -4.59
N GLN A 139 11.95 9.54 -5.13
CA GLN A 139 11.79 10.70 -6.02
C GLN A 139 11.06 10.35 -7.32
N LYS A 140 11.32 9.16 -7.90
CA LYS A 140 10.55 8.69 -9.06
C LYS A 140 9.09 8.48 -8.68
N LEU A 141 8.84 7.83 -7.55
CA LEU A 141 7.50 7.59 -7.04
C LEU A 141 6.73 8.89 -6.79
N VAL A 142 7.37 9.92 -6.23
CA VAL A 142 6.79 11.27 -6.10
C VAL A 142 6.36 11.81 -7.45
N LYS A 143 7.20 11.72 -8.48
CA LYS A 143 6.84 12.19 -9.84
C LYS A 143 5.63 11.44 -10.40
N GLU A 144 5.59 10.13 -10.20
CA GLU A 144 4.44 9.31 -10.64
C GLU A 144 3.15 9.69 -9.89
N LYS A 145 3.23 9.89 -8.57
CA LYS A 145 2.09 10.33 -7.76
C LYS A 145 1.66 11.77 -8.09
N GLN A 146 2.61 12.66 -8.38
CA GLN A 146 2.34 14.02 -8.83
C GLN A 146 1.57 14.01 -10.16
N ALA A 147 2.09 13.30 -11.17
CA ALA A 147 1.45 13.25 -12.49
C ALA A 147 0.04 12.62 -12.42
N GLU A 148 -0.15 11.63 -11.54
CA GLU A 148 -1.47 11.06 -11.26
C GLU A 148 -2.42 12.10 -10.67
N TRP A 149 -1.94 12.91 -9.72
CA TRP A 149 -2.73 13.97 -9.09
C TRP A 149 -3.06 15.10 -10.05
N GLU A 150 -2.09 15.55 -10.87
CA GLU A 150 -2.33 16.56 -11.92
C GLU A 150 -3.44 16.10 -12.87
N SER A 151 -3.45 14.82 -13.25
CA SER A 151 -4.51 14.25 -14.08
C SER A 151 -5.88 14.20 -13.39
N ILE A 152 -5.93 14.18 -12.05
CA ILE A 152 -7.17 14.32 -11.29
C ILE A 152 -7.61 15.79 -11.29
N GLU A 153 -6.68 16.72 -11.06
CA GLU A 153 -6.93 18.17 -11.09
C GLU A 153 -7.49 18.62 -12.44
N ASP A 154 -6.91 18.15 -13.55
CA ASP A 154 -7.41 18.40 -14.91
C ASP A 154 -8.85 17.91 -15.09
N GLN A 155 -9.16 16.74 -14.52
CA GLN A 155 -10.51 16.18 -14.61
C GLN A 155 -11.52 17.04 -13.83
N PHE A 156 -11.16 17.49 -12.63
CA PHE A 156 -11.99 18.41 -11.84
C PHE A 156 -12.19 19.75 -12.53
N MET A 157 -11.15 20.32 -13.15
CA MET A 157 -11.28 21.56 -13.91
C MET A 157 -12.18 21.39 -15.14
N MET A 158 -12.06 20.26 -15.85
CA MET A 158 -12.89 19.98 -17.01
C MET A 158 -14.35 19.69 -16.64
N GLU A 159 -14.61 19.01 -15.52
CA GLU A 159 -15.98 18.79 -15.01
C GLU A 159 -16.62 20.10 -14.52
N GLY A 160 -15.86 20.96 -13.83
CA GLY A 160 -16.33 22.28 -13.42
C GLY A 160 -16.65 23.20 -14.60
N ALA A 161 -15.85 23.16 -15.67
CA ALA A 161 -16.13 23.93 -16.89
C ALA A 161 -17.43 23.49 -17.58
N LYS A 162 -17.68 22.18 -17.68
CA LYS A 162 -18.91 21.63 -18.27
C LYS A 162 -20.17 21.99 -17.48
N ASP A 163 -20.08 22.02 -16.16
CA ASP A 163 -21.20 22.43 -15.31
C ASP A 163 -21.54 23.91 -15.51
N SER A 164 -20.51 24.76 -15.60
CA SER A 164 -20.67 26.19 -15.88
C SER A 164 -21.26 26.47 -17.28
N GLU A 165 -20.81 25.76 -18.32
CA GLU A 165 -21.38 25.91 -19.68
C GLU A 165 -22.85 25.47 -19.74
N LYS A 166 -23.20 24.42 -18.99
CA LYS A 166 -24.58 23.93 -18.90
C LYS A 166 -25.49 24.92 -18.18
N ASP A 167 -25.03 25.51 -17.08
CA ASP A 167 -25.80 26.50 -16.33
C ASP A 167 -26.07 27.76 -17.17
N GLN A 168 -25.05 28.25 -17.90
CA GLN A 168 -25.21 29.36 -18.84
C GLN A 168 -26.20 29.03 -19.98
N ALA A 169 -26.16 27.82 -20.52
CA ALA A 169 -27.10 27.40 -21.57
C ALA A 169 -28.54 27.31 -21.05
N ASP A 170 -28.75 26.84 -19.82
CA ASP A 170 -30.07 26.76 -19.19
C ASP A 170 -30.62 28.15 -18.85
N GLU A 171 -29.77 29.08 -18.41
CA GLU A 171 -30.15 30.47 -18.16
C GLU A 171 -30.53 31.20 -19.46
N ILE A 172 -29.76 31.04 -20.53
CA ILE A 172 -30.12 31.59 -21.84
C ILE A 172 -31.45 31.00 -22.33
N ARG A 173 -31.67 29.69 -22.14
CA ARG A 173 -32.93 29.03 -22.49
C ARG A 173 -34.12 29.61 -21.72
N LYS A 174 -33.97 29.83 -20.41
CA LYS A 174 -34.98 30.48 -19.56
C LYS A 174 -35.25 31.92 -19.99
N GLN A 175 -34.22 32.68 -20.34
CA GLN A 175 -34.37 34.07 -20.82
C GLN A 175 -35.04 34.14 -22.20
N LEU A 176 -34.89 33.12 -23.04
CA LEU A 176 -35.55 33.01 -24.34
C LEU A 176 -36.95 32.38 -24.30
N GLY A 177 -37.41 31.92 -23.13
CA GLY A 177 -38.76 31.38 -22.93
C GLY A 177 -39.03 30.00 -23.57
N LEU A 178 -37.99 29.16 -23.70
CA LEU A 178 -38.03 27.80 -24.31
C LEU A 178 -37.96 26.65 -23.30
#